data_AF-A0A959J353-F1
#
_entry.id   AF-A0A959J353-F1
#
_cell.length_a   1.000
_cell.length_b   1.000
_cell.length_c   1.000
_cell.angle_alpha   90.00
_cell.angle_beta   90.00
_cell.angle_gamma   90.00
#
_symmetry.space_group_name_H-M   'P 1'
#
loop_
_entity.id
_entity.type
_entity.pdbx_description
1 polymer ?
#
loop_
_entity_poly.entity_id
_entity_poly.type
_entity_poly.pdbx_seq_one_letter_code
_entity_poly.pdbx_strand_id
1 'polypeptide(L)'
;MKLRLNCPECNEGIAYQDINIFKAIAKCQNCGTVFDFEKKDVNARYPKEKVQLPDSMEAFYMISGFDLEISWRKSSSNFKFFLFFTIFWNGFISIFLVVALASGSYGFLLPMGFHIVIGVGLIYYLVAVLLNKTYIGVSQWSLTVEHKPLPMPFYKTKDIPSKSIEQVYVERYEASKTNGRPDYAFAVLVKQEGMEKPIKIMRGLKTMEQGRFIEQEIEKFLHIEDKTMEGEWL
;
A
#
# COMPACT_ATOMS: atom_id res chain seq x y z
N MET A 1 -22.66 33.03 -22.10
CA MET A 1 -23.21 31.86 -21.40
C MET A 1 -22.89 32.00 -19.92
N LYS A 2 -23.90 32.12 -19.03
CA LYS A 2 -23.67 32.24 -17.57
C LYS A 2 -23.53 30.82 -17.01
N LEU A 3 -22.35 30.45 -16.49
CA LEU A 3 -22.19 29.20 -15.74
C LEU A 3 -23.08 29.25 -14.50
N ARG A 4 -23.86 28.20 -14.24
CA ARG A 4 -24.65 28.03 -13.01
C ARG A 4 -24.13 26.81 -12.28
N LEU A 5 -23.82 26.96 -11.00
CA LEU A 5 -23.40 25.88 -10.11
C LEU A 5 -24.63 25.39 -9.34
N ASN A 6 -24.90 24.09 -9.36
CA ASN A 6 -26.01 23.48 -8.64
C ASN A 6 -25.49 22.59 -7.50
N CYS A 7 -26.27 22.46 -6.43
CA CYS A 7 -25.95 21.56 -5.33
C CYS A 7 -26.06 20.08 -5.78
N PRO A 8 -25.09 19.21 -5.45
CA PRO A 8 -25.17 17.79 -5.81
C PRO A 8 -26.25 17.02 -5.03
N GLU A 9 -26.64 17.49 -3.84
CA GLU A 9 -27.60 16.81 -2.96
C GLU A 9 -29.05 17.21 -3.26
N CYS A 10 -29.32 18.50 -3.42
CA CYS A 10 -30.69 19.02 -3.58
C CYS A 10 -30.96 19.69 -4.94
N ASN A 11 -29.96 19.74 -5.82
CA ASN A 11 -30.01 20.36 -7.16
C ASN A 11 -30.40 21.85 -7.20
N GLU A 12 -30.41 22.52 -6.05
CA GLU A 12 -30.67 23.95 -5.95
C GLU A 12 -29.51 24.77 -6.52
N GLY A 13 -29.82 25.93 -7.12
CA GLY A 13 -28.80 26.83 -7.64
C GLY A 13 -28.02 27.53 -6.52
N ILE A 14 -26.69 27.53 -6.60
CA ILE A 14 -25.84 28.20 -5.61
C ILE A 14 -25.66 29.67 -5.98
N ALA A 15 -25.93 30.56 -5.02
CA ALA A 15 -25.70 31.99 -5.18
C ALA A 15 -24.20 32.33 -5.15
N TYR A 16 -23.79 33.36 -5.88
CA TYR A 16 -22.38 33.78 -6.01
C TYR A 16 -21.67 34.00 -4.65
N GLN A 17 -22.38 34.56 -3.67
CA GLN A 17 -21.85 34.82 -2.32
C GLN A 17 -21.52 33.55 -1.52
N ASP A 18 -22.13 32.42 -1.89
CA ASP A 18 -21.96 31.14 -1.21
C ASP A 18 -20.92 30.25 -1.90
N ILE A 19 -20.16 30.83 -2.84
CA ILE A 19 -19.09 30.20 -3.61
C ILE A 19 -17.77 30.83 -3.22
N ASN A 20 -16.88 30.05 -2.61
CA ASN A 20 -15.50 30.46 -2.39
C ASN A 20 -14.64 29.99 -3.57
N ILE A 21 -14.50 30.85 -4.58
CA ILE A 21 -13.76 30.54 -5.81
C ILE A 21 -12.27 30.24 -5.51
N PHE A 22 -11.67 30.92 -4.52
CA PHE A 22 -10.26 30.71 -4.15
C PHE A 22 -9.98 29.33 -3.55
N LYS A 23 -10.97 28.74 -2.88
CA LYS A 23 -10.88 27.41 -2.27
C LYS A 23 -11.65 26.34 -3.03
N ALA A 24 -12.29 26.72 -4.14
CA ALA A 24 -13.19 25.88 -4.94
C ALA A 24 -14.30 25.16 -4.14
N ILE A 25 -14.74 25.72 -3.01
CA ILE A 25 -15.81 25.16 -2.17
C ILE A 25 -17.07 26.01 -2.24
N ALA A 26 -18.23 25.35 -2.27
CA ALA A 26 -19.54 25.97 -2.26
C ALA A 26 -20.38 25.46 -1.09
N LYS A 27 -21.22 26.33 -0.53
CA LYS A 27 -22.21 25.96 0.49
C LYS A 27 -23.61 26.12 -0.08
N CYS A 28 -24.44 25.09 0.05
CA CYS A 28 -25.86 25.20 -0.25
C CYS A 28 -26.62 25.82 0.94
N GLN A 29 -27.35 26.90 0.70
CA GLN A 29 -28.23 27.50 1.71
C GLN A 29 -29.50 26.68 1.97
N ASN A 30 -29.93 25.85 1.01
CA ASN A 30 -31.15 25.05 1.13
C ASN A 30 -30.96 23.80 2.00
N CYS A 31 -29.96 22.96 1.69
CA CYS A 31 -29.70 21.71 2.42
C CYS A 31 -28.52 21.79 3.40
N GLY A 32 -27.74 22.89 3.39
CA GLY A 32 -26.58 23.06 4.26
C GLY A 32 -25.31 22.34 3.81
N THR A 33 -25.37 21.53 2.75
CA THR A 33 -24.21 20.78 2.24
C THR A 33 -23.10 21.72 1.77
N VAL A 34 -21.88 21.46 2.24
CA VAL A 34 -20.64 22.07 1.72
C VAL A 34 -19.97 21.05 0.82
N PHE A 35 -19.68 21.44 -0.41
CA PHE A 35 -19.07 20.56 -1.41
C PHE A 35 -17.99 21.30 -2.20
N ASP A 36 -16.99 20.54 -2.64
CA ASP A 36 -15.94 21.00 -3.52
C ASP A 36 -16.43 20.90 -4.98
N PHE A 37 -16.19 21.94 -5.76
CA PHE A 37 -16.52 22.00 -7.19
C PHE A 37 -15.28 22.21 -8.06
N GLU A 38 -14.08 22.11 -7.47
CA GLU A 38 -12.85 21.93 -8.24
C GLU A 38 -13.03 20.67 -9.08
N LYS A 39 -13.11 20.85 -10.39
CA LYS A 39 -12.73 19.77 -11.28
C LYS A 39 -11.26 19.55 -10.96
N LYS A 40 -10.96 18.51 -10.16
CA LYS A 40 -9.60 17.97 -10.09
C LYS A 40 -9.20 17.69 -11.52
N ASP A 41 -8.44 18.62 -12.08
CA ASP A 41 -7.94 18.45 -13.42
C ASP A 41 -6.92 17.32 -13.29
N VAL A 42 -7.32 16.14 -13.75
CA VAL A 42 -6.44 14.96 -13.81
C VAL A 42 -5.19 15.26 -14.65
N ASN A 43 -5.18 16.38 -15.38
CA ASN A 43 -4.04 16.89 -16.14
C ASN A 43 -3.29 18.05 -15.46
N ALA A 44 -3.68 18.50 -14.26
CA ALA A 44 -2.94 19.54 -13.56
C ALA A 44 -1.56 19.02 -13.13
N ARG A 45 -0.54 19.58 -13.76
CA ARG A 45 0.88 19.26 -13.51
C ARG A 45 1.35 20.02 -12.28
N TYR A 46 1.23 19.41 -11.11
CA TYR A 46 1.94 19.90 -9.93
C TYR A 46 3.27 19.16 -9.84
N PRO A 47 4.43 19.83 -9.97
CA PRO A 47 5.70 19.16 -9.73
C PRO A 47 5.70 18.64 -8.29
N LYS A 48 5.66 17.31 -8.13
CA LYS A 48 5.75 16.65 -6.82
C LYS A 48 7.05 17.07 -6.15
N GLU A 49 6.97 17.41 -4.87
CA GLU A 49 8.17 17.72 -4.09
C GLU A 49 9.12 16.50 -4.12
N LYS A 50 10.40 16.75 -4.39
CA LYS A 50 11.40 15.68 -4.45
C LYS A 50 11.56 15.05 -3.08
N VAL A 51 11.29 13.76 -2.99
CA VAL A 51 11.36 13.03 -1.72
C VAL A 51 12.78 12.50 -1.50
N GLN A 52 13.28 12.61 -0.26
CA GLN A 52 14.57 12.04 0.12
C GLN A 52 14.44 10.52 0.35
N LEU A 53 15.55 9.78 0.22
CA LEU A 53 15.58 8.33 0.45
C LEU A 53 15.08 8.01 1.88
N PRO A 54 14.00 7.20 2.04
CA PRO A 54 13.49 6.84 3.36
C PRO A 54 14.39 5.84 4.11
N ASP A 55 14.47 5.94 5.45
CA ASP A 55 15.32 5.09 6.32
C ASP A 55 15.13 3.56 6.17
N SER A 56 13.96 3.13 5.70
CA SER A 56 13.62 1.73 5.49
C SER A 56 14.12 1.16 4.15
N MET A 57 14.68 2.01 3.30
CA MET A 57 15.06 1.71 1.93
C MET A 57 16.54 1.97 1.68
N GLU A 58 17.12 1.19 0.77
CA GLU A 58 18.47 1.41 0.23
C GLU A 58 18.37 1.40 -1.30
N ALA A 59 19.04 2.34 -1.95
CA ALA A 59 19.02 2.49 -3.41
C ALA A 59 20.41 2.27 -3.99
N PHE A 60 20.51 1.38 -4.98
CA PHE A 60 21.74 1.03 -5.67
C PHE A 60 21.62 1.38 -7.14
N TYR A 61 22.42 2.35 -7.61
CA TYR A 61 22.38 2.82 -8.98
C TYR A 61 23.47 2.18 -9.83
N MET A 62 23.08 1.71 -11.02
CA MET A 62 23.95 1.11 -12.02
C MET A 62 23.79 1.87 -13.35
N ILE A 63 24.68 1.61 -14.31
CA ILE A 63 24.60 2.25 -15.64
C ILE A 63 23.32 1.85 -16.38
N SER A 64 22.88 0.61 -16.23
CA SER A 64 21.76 0.03 -16.96
C SER A 64 20.43 0.01 -16.19
N GLY A 65 20.41 0.51 -14.95
CA GLY A 65 19.31 0.28 -14.03
C GLY A 65 19.55 0.79 -12.61
N PHE A 66 18.59 0.56 -11.74
CA PHE A 66 18.77 0.70 -10.30
C PHE A 66 17.98 -0.38 -9.56
N ASP A 67 18.44 -0.70 -8.35
CA ASP A 67 17.76 -1.61 -7.43
C ASP A 67 17.38 -0.87 -6.16
N LEU A 68 16.12 -0.98 -5.75
CA LEU A 68 15.64 -0.56 -4.43
C LEU A 68 15.47 -1.77 -3.54
N GLU A 69 16.09 -1.72 -2.38
CA GLU A 69 15.91 -2.70 -1.33
C GLU A 69 15.01 -2.13 -0.22
N ILE A 70 13.98 -2.89 0.18
CA ILE A 70 13.05 -2.50 1.25
C ILE A 70 13.06 -3.60 2.33
N SER A 71 13.54 -3.26 3.53
CA SER A 71 13.58 -4.20 4.66
C SER A 71 12.19 -4.41 5.27
N TRP A 72 11.72 -5.67 5.31
CA TRP A 72 10.42 -5.99 5.93
C TRP A 72 10.42 -5.67 7.43
N ARG A 73 11.53 -5.91 8.10
CA ARG A 73 11.68 -5.62 9.53
C ARG A 73 11.56 -4.13 9.83
N LYS A 74 12.26 -3.27 9.08
CA LYS A 74 12.17 -1.81 9.24
C LYS A 74 10.78 -1.29 8.85
N SER A 75 10.17 -1.89 7.82
CA SER A 75 8.82 -1.53 7.35
C SER A 75 7.67 -2.12 8.16
N SER A 76 7.90 -3.03 9.10
CA SER A 76 6.82 -3.59 9.93
C SER A 76 6.47 -2.66 11.11
N SER A 77 5.19 -2.28 11.26
CA SER A 77 4.69 -1.54 12.45
C SER A 77 4.34 -2.50 13.59
N ASN A 78 3.80 -3.66 13.25
CA ASN A 78 3.20 -4.60 14.20
C ASN A 78 4.15 -5.73 14.63
N PHE A 79 5.43 -5.67 14.27
CA PHE A 79 6.40 -6.73 14.59
C PHE A 79 6.44 -7.08 16.08
N LYS A 80 6.48 -6.07 16.97
CA LYS A 80 6.54 -6.30 18.42
C LYS A 80 5.27 -7.00 18.94
N PHE A 81 4.11 -6.61 18.43
CA PHE A 81 2.84 -7.24 18.77
C PHE A 81 2.81 -8.70 18.31
N PHE A 82 3.14 -8.96 17.05
CA PHE A 82 3.17 -10.34 16.54
C PHE A 82 4.23 -11.18 17.23
N LEU A 83 5.38 -10.62 17.62
CA LEU A 83 6.40 -11.33 18.39
C LEU A 83 5.85 -11.79 19.74
N PHE A 84 5.26 -10.86 20.50
CA PHE A 84 4.61 -11.19 21.77
C PHE A 84 3.50 -12.23 21.58
N PHE A 85 2.60 -11.99 20.62
CA PHE A 85 1.46 -12.86 20.36
C PHE A 85 1.90 -14.27 19.96
N THR A 86 2.93 -14.42 19.12
CA THR A 86 3.45 -15.73 18.74
C THR A 86 4.03 -16.48 19.92
N ILE A 87 4.80 -15.82 20.79
CA ILE A 87 5.38 -16.45 21.99
C ILE A 87 4.25 -16.87 22.94
N PHE A 88 3.31 -15.97 23.20
CA PHE A 88 2.16 -16.22 24.06
C PHE A 88 1.30 -17.37 23.53
N TRP A 89 0.93 -17.33 22.24
CA TRP A 89 0.07 -18.33 21.60
C TRP A 89 0.72 -19.71 21.61
N ASN A 90 1.98 -19.83 21.18
CA ASN A 90 2.68 -21.12 21.19
C ASN A 90 2.92 -21.64 22.61
N GLY A 91 3.25 -20.75 23.55
CA GLY A 91 3.36 -21.10 24.97
C GLY A 91 2.04 -21.64 25.53
N PHE A 92 0.94 -20.94 25.30
CA PHE A 92 -0.39 -21.33 25.74
C PHE A 92 -0.79 -22.70 25.15
N ILE A 93 -0.67 -22.88 23.84
CA ILE A 93 -0.98 -24.15 23.14
C ILE A 93 -0.12 -25.31 23.64
N SER A 94 1.15 -25.07 23.98
CA SER A 94 2.04 -26.12 24.49
C SER A 94 1.55 -26.76 25.79
N ILE A 95 0.92 -25.98 26.68
CA ILE A 95 0.37 -26.49 27.95
C ILE A 95 -0.75 -27.49 27.67
N PHE A 96 -1.69 -27.15 26.78
CA PHE A 96 -2.80 -28.04 26.43
C PHE A 96 -2.31 -29.29 25.71
N LEU A 97 -1.29 -29.18 24.86
CA LEU A 97 -0.69 -30.33 24.19
C LEU A 97 -0.10 -31.31 25.23
N VAL A 98 0.67 -30.80 26.20
CA VAL A 98 1.26 -31.64 27.27
C VAL A 98 0.18 -32.29 28.12
N VAL A 99 -0.85 -31.53 28.54
CA VAL A 99 -1.97 -32.07 29.33
C VAL A 99 -2.71 -33.17 28.56
N ALA A 100 -3.04 -32.94 27.28
CA ALA A 100 -3.75 -33.92 26.47
C ALA A 100 -2.96 -35.22 26.26
N LEU A 101 -1.63 -35.13 26.10
CA LEU A 101 -0.75 -36.28 26.01
C LEU A 101 -0.64 -37.02 27.34
N ALA A 102 -0.47 -36.31 28.45
CA ALA A 102 -0.34 -36.89 29.78
C ALA A 102 -1.65 -37.55 30.27
N SER A 103 -2.81 -37.00 29.90
CA SER A 103 -4.13 -37.54 30.28
C SER A 103 -4.64 -38.62 29.32
N GLY A 104 -3.87 -38.97 28.27
CA GLY A 104 -4.30 -39.93 27.23
C GLY A 104 -5.53 -39.48 26.43
N SER A 105 -5.87 -38.19 26.47
CA SER A 105 -7.09 -37.65 25.87
C SER A 105 -6.88 -37.29 24.39
N TYR A 106 -6.55 -38.29 23.58
CA TYR A 106 -6.13 -38.11 22.18
C TYR A 106 -7.21 -37.48 21.27
N GLY A 107 -8.48 -37.54 21.66
CA GLY A 107 -9.57 -36.86 20.94
C GLY A 107 -9.37 -35.34 20.83
N PHE A 108 -8.62 -34.72 21.75
CA PHE A 108 -8.29 -33.30 21.70
C PHE A 108 -7.14 -32.96 20.74
N LEU A 109 -6.38 -33.95 20.24
CA LEU A 109 -5.23 -33.69 19.38
C LEU A 109 -5.62 -33.15 18.01
N LEU A 110 -6.77 -33.54 17.46
CA LEU A 110 -7.23 -33.08 16.16
C LEU A 110 -7.55 -31.57 16.14
N PRO A 111 -8.40 -31.02 17.02
CA PRO A 111 -8.59 -29.57 17.11
C PRO A 111 -7.31 -28.84 17.56
N MET A 112 -6.45 -29.48 18.35
CA MET A 112 -5.15 -28.93 18.73
C MET A 112 -4.21 -28.79 17.52
N GLY A 113 -4.23 -29.74 16.60
CA GLY A 113 -3.41 -29.73 15.38
C GLY A 113 -3.61 -28.46 14.55
N PHE A 114 -4.85 -27.99 14.43
CA PHE A 114 -5.15 -26.72 13.76
C PHE A 114 -4.46 -25.52 14.44
N HIS A 115 -4.51 -25.44 15.77
CA HIS A 115 -3.89 -24.37 16.53
C HIS A 115 -2.36 -24.40 16.46
N ILE A 116 -1.78 -25.61 16.41
CA ILE A 116 -0.35 -25.82 16.20
C ILE A 116 0.06 -25.33 14.81
N VAL A 117 -0.70 -25.64 13.76
CA VAL A 117 -0.43 -25.14 12.39
C VAL A 117 -0.45 -23.61 12.35
N ILE A 118 -1.41 -22.97 13.03
CA ILE A 118 -1.42 -21.50 13.18
C ILE A 118 -0.15 -21.02 13.91
N GLY A 119 0.23 -21.68 15.02
CA GLY A 119 1.42 -21.35 15.78
C GLY A 119 2.70 -21.42 14.95
N VAL A 120 2.88 -22.47 14.15
CA VAL A 120 3.99 -22.64 13.22
C VAL A 120 3.96 -21.58 12.11
N GLY A 121 2.77 -21.28 11.58
CA GLY A 121 2.58 -20.22 10.57
C GLY A 121 2.99 -18.84 11.09
N LEU A 122 2.66 -18.52 12.34
CA LEU A 122 3.06 -17.28 13.01
C LEU A 122 4.59 -17.20 13.20
N ILE A 123 5.24 -18.31 13.58
CA ILE A 123 6.70 -18.37 13.67
C ILE A 123 7.31 -18.14 12.29
N TYR A 124 6.84 -18.85 11.27
CA TYR A 124 7.33 -18.69 9.89
C TYR A 124 7.19 -17.25 9.41
N TYR A 125 6.04 -16.62 9.66
CA TYR A 125 5.79 -15.22 9.32
C TYR A 125 6.78 -14.29 10.02
N LEU A 126 7.06 -14.47 11.31
CA LEU A 126 8.05 -13.65 12.03
C LEU A 126 9.46 -13.81 11.45
N VAL A 127 9.87 -15.05 11.15
CA VAL A 127 11.17 -15.30 10.52
C VAL A 127 11.23 -14.65 9.14
N ALA A 128 10.16 -14.73 8.34
CA ALA A 128 10.05 -14.03 7.06
C ALA A 128 10.16 -12.52 7.23
N VAL A 129 9.49 -11.90 8.20
CA VAL A 129 9.63 -10.45 8.46
C VAL A 129 11.06 -10.06 8.87
N LEU A 130 11.76 -10.93 9.61
CA LEU A 130 13.13 -10.68 10.05
C LEU A 130 14.15 -10.78 8.92
N LEU A 131 13.98 -11.74 8.00
CA LEU A 131 14.97 -12.06 6.97
C LEU A 131 14.63 -11.45 5.60
N ASN A 132 13.35 -11.34 5.26
CA ASN A 132 12.96 -10.92 3.93
C ASN A 132 13.18 -9.44 3.67
N LYS A 133 13.54 -9.18 2.43
CA LYS A 133 13.61 -7.87 1.80
C LYS A 133 12.79 -7.93 0.51
N THR A 134 12.20 -6.81 0.13
CA THR A 134 11.65 -6.61 -1.20
C THR A 134 12.70 -5.94 -2.05
N TYR A 135 13.00 -6.50 -3.22
CA TYR A 135 13.86 -5.88 -4.21
C TYR A 135 13.00 -5.40 -5.37
N ILE A 136 13.11 -4.12 -5.72
CA ILE A 136 12.49 -3.52 -6.90
C ILE A 136 13.64 -3.16 -7.85
N GLY A 137 13.87 -4.01 -8.85
CA GLY A 137 14.91 -3.80 -9.84
C GLY A 137 14.33 -3.19 -11.10
N VAL A 138 14.85 -2.06 -11.54
CA VAL A 138 14.38 -1.33 -12.71
C VAL A 138 15.51 -1.25 -13.73
N SER A 139 15.22 -1.68 -14.95
CA SER A 139 16.13 -1.59 -16.09
C SER A 139 15.42 -1.05 -17.31
N GLN A 140 16.15 -0.85 -18.39
CA GLN A 140 15.59 -0.45 -19.69
C GLN A 140 14.63 -1.50 -20.29
N TRP A 141 14.69 -2.75 -19.79
CA TRP A 141 13.92 -3.88 -20.34
C TRP A 141 12.74 -4.25 -19.46
N SER A 142 12.94 -4.31 -18.15
CA SER A 142 11.90 -4.67 -17.20
C SER A 142 12.03 -3.99 -15.84
N LEU A 143 10.87 -3.90 -15.19
CA LEU A 143 10.68 -3.65 -13.77
C LEU A 143 10.34 -4.98 -13.10
N THR A 144 11.20 -5.40 -12.17
CA THR A 144 11.06 -6.64 -11.40
C THR A 144 10.77 -6.33 -9.94
N VAL A 145 9.89 -7.11 -9.32
CA VAL A 145 9.66 -7.07 -7.88
C VAL A 145 9.73 -8.47 -7.31
N GLU A 146 10.64 -8.68 -6.38
CA GLU A 146 10.85 -9.97 -5.74
C GLU A 146 11.02 -9.86 -4.23
N HIS A 147 10.69 -10.96 -3.54
CA HIS A 147 10.78 -11.05 -2.09
C HIS A 147 11.67 -12.25 -1.74
N LYS A 148 12.79 -11.97 -1.07
CA LYS A 148 13.85 -12.95 -0.78
C LYS A 148 14.41 -12.71 0.62
N PRO A 149 14.99 -13.72 1.29
CA PRO A 149 15.27 -15.06 0.78
C PRO A 149 14.17 -16.11 0.98
N LEU A 150 13.25 -15.92 1.93
CA LEU A 150 12.23 -16.92 2.25
C LEU A 150 11.02 -16.80 1.32
N PRO A 151 10.54 -17.94 0.76
CA PRO A 151 9.38 -17.94 -0.13
C PRO A 151 8.11 -17.56 0.63
N MET A 152 7.33 -16.65 0.06
CA MET A 152 6.06 -16.24 0.62
C MET A 152 4.94 -16.65 -0.36
N PRO A 153 4.10 -17.64 -0.03
CA PRO A 153 3.15 -18.24 -0.97
C PRO A 153 2.21 -17.24 -1.66
N PHE A 154 1.91 -16.14 -0.99
CA PHE A 154 0.99 -15.10 -1.45
C PHE A 154 1.70 -13.88 -2.07
N TYR A 155 3.02 -13.92 -2.19
CA TYR A 155 3.83 -12.82 -2.73
C TYR A 155 4.67 -13.37 -3.89
N LYS A 156 4.09 -13.32 -5.09
CA LYS A 156 4.76 -13.76 -6.31
C LYS A 156 5.71 -12.69 -6.83
N THR A 157 6.80 -13.13 -7.45
CA THR A 157 7.66 -12.26 -8.25
C THR A 157 6.86 -11.66 -9.40
N LYS A 158 7.07 -10.38 -9.65
CA LYS A 158 6.50 -9.65 -10.80
C LYS A 158 7.64 -9.28 -11.72
N ASP A 159 7.40 -9.41 -13.02
CA ASP A 159 8.29 -8.99 -14.08
C ASP A 159 7.44 -8.27 -15.13
N ILE A 160 7.65 -6.97 -15.27
CA ILE A 160 6.84 -6.07 -16.08
C ILE A 160 7.76 -5.44 -17.13
N PRO A 161 7.48 -5.57 -18.44
CA PRO A 161 8.28 -4.92 -19.47
C PRO A 161 8.26 -3.40 -19.29
N SER A 162 9.42 -2.76 -19.18
CA SER A 162 9.52 -1.32 -18.88
C SER A 162 8.80 -0.46 -19.93
N LYS A 163 8.87 -0.87 -21.20
CA LYS A 163 8.17 -0.19 -22.31
C LYS A 163 6.65 -0.23 -22.23
N SER A 164 6.09 -1.17 -21.47
CA SER A 164 4.63 -1.28 -21.29
C SER A 164 4.11 -0.39 -20.17
N ILE A 165 5.00 0.22 -19.38
CA ILE A 165 4.63 1.06 -18.24
C ILE A 165 4.19 2.43 -18.76
N GLU A 166 2.91 2.73 -18.63
CA GLU A 166 2.33 4.01 -18.99
C GLU A 166 2.49 5.03 -17.86
N GLN A 167 2.23 4.59 -16.62
CA GLN A 167 2.38 5.43 -15.45
C GLN A 167 2.66 4.63 -14.18
N VAL A 168 3.36 5.25 -13.23
CA VAL A 168 3.55 4.73 -11.86
C VAL A 168 2.91 5.73 -10.91
N TYR A 169 2.15 5.25 -9.93
CA TYR A 169 1.48 6.16 -8.99
C TYR A 169 1.24 5.50 -7.62
N VAL A 170 1.01 6.34 -6.61
CA VAL A 170 0.75 5.90 -5.24
C VAL A 170 -0.75 5.95 -4.94
N GLU A 171 -1.28 4.87 -4.38
CA GLU A 171 -2.66 4.79 -3.89
C GLU A 171 -2.65 4.60 -2.37
N ARG A 172 -3.54 5.31 -1.68
CA ARG A 172 -3.88 5.03 -0.28
C ARG A 172 -5.07 4.07 -0.21
N TYR A 173 -4.96 3.01 0.57
CA TYR A 173 -6.03 2.04 0.76
C TYR A 173 -6.23 1.69 2.23
N GLU A 174 -7.42 1.21 2.58
CA GLU A 174 -7.72 0.69 3.92
C GLU A 174 -7.09 -0.69 4.07
N ALA A 175 -6.02 -0.78 4.87
CA ALA A 175 -5.31 -2.03 5.10
C ALA A 175 -6.01 -2.90 6.15
N SER A 176 -6.59 -2.28 7.16
CA SER A 176 -7.38 -2.96 8.19
C SER A 176 -8.38 -2.00 8.83
N LYS A 177 -9.23 -2.51 9.72
CA LYS A 177 -10.20 -1.71 10.47
C LYS A 177 -10.21 -2.19 11.92
N THR A 178 -9.92 -1.30 12.86
CA THR A 178 -9.94 -1.59 14.30
C THR A 178 -11.04 -0.77 14.96
N ASN A 179 -12.01 -1.41 15.60
CA ASN A 179 -13.13 -0.74 16.28
C ASN A 179 -13.85 0.30 15.41
N GLY A 180 -14.07 -0.01 14.13
CA GLY A 180 -14.71 0.93 13.21
C GLY A 180 -13.78 1.98 12.59
N ARG A 181 -12.53 2.12 13.08
CA ARG A 181 -11.56 3.08 12.57
C ARG A 181 -10.66 2.43 11.51
N PRO A 182 -10.62 2.96 10.28
CA PRO A 182 -9.75 2.44 9.23
C PRO A 182 -8.28 2.72 9.55
N ASP A 183 -7.44 1.72 9.28
CA ASP A 183 -5.99 1.81 9.29
C ASP A 183 -5.51 1.87 7.84
N TYR A 184 -4.87 2.96 7.47
CA TYR A 184 -4.49 3.24 6.08
C TYR A 184 -3.05 2.80 5.80
N ALA A 185 -2.82 2.29 4.60
CA ALA A 185 -1.49 2.04 4.07
C ALA A 185 -1.38 2.54 2.63
N PHE A 186 -0.16 2.64 2.14
CA PHE A 186 0.13 3.06 0.77
C PHE A 186 0.60 1.87 -0.08
N ALA A 187 0.23 1.92 -1.35
CA ALA A 187 0.66 0.98 -2.37
C ALA A 187 1.23 1.74 -3.57
N VAL A 188 2.20 1.15 -4.24
CA VAL A 188 2.71 1.64 -5.53
C VAL A 188 2.11 0.77 -6.62
N LEU A 189 1.50 1.42 -7.61
CA LEU A 189 0.81 0.80 -8.72
C LEU A 189 1.48 1.17 -10.03
N VAL A 190 1.42 0.24 -10.97
CA VAL A 190 1.88 0.40 -12.35
C VAL A 190 0.69 0.28 -13.26
N LYS A 191 0.40 1.33 -14.02
CA LYS A 191 -0.53 1.32 -15.14
C LYS A 191 0.22 0.84 -16.37
N GLN A 192 -0.30 -0.18 -17.05
CA GLN A 192 0.25 -0.65 -18.31
C GLN A 192 -0.61 -0.24 -19.49
N GLU A 193 0.05 0.03 -20.61
CA GLU A 193 -0.62 0.35 -21.87
C GLU A 193 -1.59 -0.77 -22.27
N GLY A 194 -2.82 -0.40 -22.60
CA GLY A 194 -3.86 -1.35 -23.02
C GLY A 194 -4.47 -2.20 -21.89
N MET A 195 -4.00 -2.07 -20.64
CA MET A 195 -4.58 -2.78 -19.49
C MET A 195 -5.48 -1.87 -18.66
N GLU A 196 -6.73 -2.29 -18.44
CA GLU A 196 -7.67 -1.52 -17.61
C GLU A 196 -7.22 -1.46 -16.15
N LYS A 197 -6.84 -2.61 -15.59
CA LYS A 197 -6.48 -2.74 -14.17
C LYS A 197 -4.97 -2.54 -13.96
N PRO A 198 -4.57 -1.69 -13.00
CA PRO A 198 -3.16 -1.49 -12.66
C PRO A 198 -2.59 -2.69 -11.90
N ILE A 199 -1.28 -2.89 -12.02
CA ILE A 199 -0.54 -3.89 -11.24
C ILE A 199 -0.01 -3.24 -9.96
N LYS A 200 -0.44 -3.75 -8.81
CA LYS A 200 0.10 -3.33 -7.50
C LYS A 200 1.50 -3.91 -7.32
N ILE A 201 2.56 -3.15 -7.51
CA ILE A 201 3.94 -3.63 -7.41
C ILE A 201 4.42 -3.72 -5.96
N MET A 202 4.05 -2.75 -5.12
CA MET A 202 4.38 -2.71 -3.69
C MET A 202 3.15 -2.37 -2.86
N ARG A 203 3.02 -2.94 -1.66
CA ARG A 203 1.91 -2.69 -0.73
C ARG A 203 2.41 -2.61 0.72
N GLY A 204 1.60 -2.04 1.59
CA GLY A 204 1.91 -1.97 3.02
C GLY A 204 3.01 -0.96 3.35
N LEU A 205 3.19 0.06 2.50
CA LEU A 205 4.06 1.19 2.81
C LEU A 205 3.40 2.01 3.92
N LYS A 206 4.20 2.40 4.91
CA LYS A 206 3.74 3.09 6.11
C LYS A 206 3.43 4.56 5.83
N THR A 207 4.21 5.16 4.93
CA THR A 207 4.13 6.59 4.67
C THR A 207 4.03 6.85 3.17
N MET A 208 3.49 8.01 2.83
CA MET A 208 3.34 8.44 1.44
C MET A 208 4.72 8.69 0.80
N GLU A 209 5.68 9.20 1.57
CA GLU A 209 7.05 9.48 1.15
C GLU A 209 7.74 8.23 0.64
N GLN A 210 7.51 7.08 1.28
CA GLN A 210 8.02 5.80 0.80
C GLN A 210 7.48 5.45 -0.60
N GLY A 211 6.19 5.65 -0.83
CA GLY A 211 5.57 5.40 -2.14
C GLY A 211 6.08 6.36 -3.19
N ARG A 212 6.11 7.66 -2.86
CA ARG A 212 6.55 8.73 -3.76
C ARG A 212 8.01 8.61 -4.15
N PHE A 213 8.87 8.20 -3.23
CA PHE A 213 10.28 7.96 -3.55
C PHE A 213 10.41 6.86 -4.61
N ILE A 214 9.68 5.74 -4.45
CA ILE A 214 9.68 4.64 -5.43
C ILE A 214 9.14 5.12 -6.78
N GLU A 215 8.01 5.81 -6.78
CA GLU A 215 7.38 6.41 -7.96
C GLU A 215 8.35 7.33 -8.72
N GLN A 216 8.88 8.36 -8.04
CA GLN A 216 9.79 9.34 -8.64
C GLN A 216 11.05 8.70 -9.23
N GLU A 217 11.63 7.71 -8.55
CA GLU A 217 12.85 7.06 -9.04
C GLU A 217 12.57 6.17 -10.27
N ILE A 218 11.42 5.47 -10.31
CA ILE A 218 11.02 4.71 -11.49
C ILE A 218 10.74 5.66 -12.67
N GLU A 219 9.94 6.69 -12.47
CA GLU A 219 9.59 7.66 -13.51
C GLU A 219 10.82 8.36 -14.08
N LYS A 220 11.72 8.82 -13.21
CA LYS A 220 12.97 9.47 -13.57
C LYS A 220 13.87 8.57 -14.41
N PHE A 221 14.00 7.29 -14.05
CA PHE A 221 14.86 6.35 -14.78
C PHE A 221 14.26 5.92 -16.12
N LEU A 222 12.93 5.74 -16.19
CA LEU A 222 12.22 5.33 -17.41
C LEU A 222 11.81 6.51 -18.30
N HIS A 223 12.10 7.74 -17.88
CA HIS A 223 11.69 8.97 -18.55
C HIS A 223 10.18 9.06 -18.76
N ILE A 224 9.42 8.60 -17.78
CA ILE A 224 7.96 8.72 -17.76
C ILE A 224 7.61 10.14 -17.29
N GLU A 225 6.76 10.82 -18.04
CA GLU A 225 6.21 12.11 -17.63
C GLU A 225 5.07 11.88 -16.64
N ASP A 226 5.23 12.40 -15.42
CA ASP A 226 4.25 12.28 -14.33
C ASP A 226 2.90 12.91 -14.72
N LYS A 227 1.84 12.14 -14.52
CA LYS A 227 0.43 12.53 -14.73
C LYS A 227 -0.37 12.10 -13.51
N THR A 228 -1.32 12.95 -13.11
CA THR A 228 -2.24 12.58 -12.04
C THR A 228 -3.11 11.41 -12.52
N MET A 229 -3.24 10.38 -11.69
CA MET A 229 -4.06 9.21 -11.97
C MET A 229 -5.33 9.18 -11.12
N GLU A 230 -6.40 8.61 -11.66
CA GLU A 230 -7.61 8.36 -10.87
C GLU A 230 -7.29 7.39 -9.71
N GLY A 231 -7.59 7.80 -8.48
CA GLY A 231 -7.25 7.06 -7.26
C GLY A 231 -5.86 7.35 -6.68
N GLU A 232 -5.09 8.23 -7.32
CA GLU A 232 -3.79 8.67 -6.80
C GLU A 232 -3.94 9.49 -5.51
N TRP A 233 -3.01 9.25 -4.59
CA TRP A 233 -2.90 10.00 -3.35
C TRP A 233 -1.97 11.22 -3.50
N LEU A 234 -2.58 12.41 -3.56
CA LEU A 234 -1.92 13.72 -3.63
C LEU A 234 -1.59 14.31 -2.25
#